data_AF-A0A1B7MT17-F1
#
_entry.id   AF-A0A1B7MT17-F1
#
_cell.length_a   1.000
_cell.length_b   1.000
_cell.length_c   1.000
_cell.angle_alpha   90.00
_cell.angle_beta   90.00
_cell.angle_gamma   90.00
#
_symmetry.space_group_name_H-M   'P 1'
#
loop_
_entity.id
_entity.type
_entity.pdbx_description
1 polymer ?
#
loop_
_entity_poly.entity_id
_entity_poly.type
_entity_poly.pdbx_seq_one_letter_code
_entity_poly.pdbx_strand_id
1 'polypeptide(L)'
;MRELVKSYEVWNPTSERLDHTIIVWKEGDNYYQSEHSATNGSFDIDIDSLPITTPIPMHIFKGRWDPSLTESPPLTPVDSFLKRPAILLPDGYDTDESHKRDLTRTPGDFLVQEAKVYEILKQHPHPNIGVYYGCVREGDYLTALCLKKYGRTLMDAVWTKDPTLNHTAILEGLSKGLQFLHDTLGLV
;
A
#
# COMPACT_ATOMS: atom_id res chain seq x y z
N MET A 1 -9.31 -11.33 -21.52
CA MET A 1 -10.26 -11.19 -20.40
C MET A 1 -9.63 -10.24 -19.42
N ARG A 2 -10.32 -9.15 -19.10
CA ARG A 2 -9.80 -8.16 -18.17
C ARG A 2 -10.20 -8.52 -16.75
N GLU A 3 -9.31 -8.24 -15.82
CA GLU A 3 -9.51 -8.49 -14.39
C GLU A 3 -9.45 -7.16 -13.63
N LEU A 4 -10.47 -6.86 -12.84
CA LEU A 4 -10.43 -5.70 -11.95
C LEU A 4 -9.34 -5.90 -10.90
N VAL A 5 -8.39 -4.98 -10.83
CA VAL A 5 -7.38 -4.98 -9.77
C VAL A 5 -7.88 -4.14 -8.60
N LYS A 6 -8.30 -2.90 -8.86
CA LYS A 6 -8.81 -1.98 -7.84
C LYS A 6 -9.54 -0.79 -8.43
N SER A 7 -10.43 -0.19 -7.65
CA SER A 7 -10.97 1.15 -7.90
C SER A 7 -10.58 2.11 -6.77
N TYR A 8 -10.39 3.38 -7.13
CA TYR A 8 -10.03 4.45 -6.21
C TYR A 8 -10.95 5.64 -6.45
N GLU A 9 -11.68 6.04 -5.42
CA GLU A 9 -12.46 7.28 -5.46
C GLU A 9 -11.55 8.47 -5.19
N VAL A 10 -11.55 9.44 -6.11
CA VAL A 10 -10.81 10.68 -5.98
C VAL A 10 -11.78 11.80 -5.63
N TRP A 11 -11.60 12.35 -4.44
CA TRP A 11 -12.48 13.37 -3.88
C TRP A 11 -11.83 14.75 -4.01
N ASN A 12 -12.60 15.73 -4.46
CA ASN A 12 -12.13 17.10 -4.53
C ASN A 12 -12.01 17.67 -3.12
N PRO A 13 -10.81 18.10 -2.68
CA PRO A 13 -10.58 18.51 -1.29
C PRO A 13 -11.26 19.82 -0.92
N THR A 14 -11.70 20.62 -1.90
CA THR A 14 -12.38 21.90 -1.66
C THR A 14 -13.91 21.73 -1.65
N SER A 15 -14.45 20.91 -2.55
CA SER A 15 -15.91 20.74 -2.67
C SER A 15 -16.46 19.55 -1.88
N GLU A 16 -15.58 18.67 -1.36
CA GLU A 16 -15.94 17.40 -0.71
C GLU A 16 -16.84 16.50 -1.59
N ARG A 17 -16.82 16.72 -2.91
CA ARG A 17 -17.55 15.91 -3.89
C ARG A 17 -16.59 14.92 -4.54
N LEU A 18 -17.13 13.76 -4.89
CA LEU A 18 -16.45 12.82 -5.75
C LEU A 18 -16.16 13.51 -7.09
N ASP A 19 -14.88 13.62 -7.42
CA ASP A 19 -14.41 14.24 -8.65
C ASP A 19 -14.44 13.21 -9.78
N HIS A 20 -13.72 12.10 -9.57
CA HIS A 20 -13.68 10.97 -10.48
C HIS A 20 -13.32 9.68 -9.75
N THR A 21 -13.40 8.56 -10.46
CA THR A 21 -12.91 7.25 -10.03
C THR A 21 -11.76 6.82 -10.93
N ILE A 22 -10.67 6.34 -10.35
CA ILE A 22 -9.61 5.67 -11.10
C ILE A 22 -9.85 4.16 -11.03
N ILE A 23 -9.90 3.52 -12.19
CA ILE A 23 -10.01 2.07 -12.30
C ILE A 23 -8.68 1.52 -12.75
N VAL A 24 -8.22 0.48 -12.07
CA VAL A 24 -7.02 -0.26 -12.43
C VAL A 24 -7.43 -1.69 -12.76
N TRP A 25 -7.06 -2.14 -13.95
CA TRP A 25 -7.33 -3.50 -14.40
C TRP A 25 -6.08 -4.15 -15.00
N LYS A 26 -6.14 -5.46 -15.12
CA LYS A 26 -5.11 -6.30 -15.71
C LYS A 26 -5.63 -6.95 -16.98
N GLU A 27 -4.80 -7.00 -18.02
CA GLU A 27 -5.06 -7.75 -19.25
C GLU A 27 -3.75 -8.45 -19.68
N GLY A 28 -3.75 -9.78 -19.65
CA GLY A 28 -2.51 -10.56 -19.79
C GLY A 28 -1.53 -10.26 -18.65
N ASP A 29 -0.30 -9.88 -18.96
CA ASP A 29 0.72 -9.51 -17.97
C ASP A 29 0.78 -7.99 -17.69
N ASN A 30 -0.04 -7.21 -18.38
CA ASN A 30 -0.01 -5.76 -18.33
C ASN A 30 -1.11 -5.21 -17.41
N TYR A 31 -0.80 -4.07 -16.80
CA TYR A 31 -1.71 -3.30 -15.97
C TYR A 31 -2.06 -2.01 -16.69
N TYR A 32 -3.29 -1.56 -16.50
CA TYR A 32 -3.84 -0.37 -17.16
C TYR A 32 -4.63 0.44 -16.15
N GLN A 33 -4.77 1.73 -16.41
CA GLN A 33 -5.65 2.60 -15.66
C GLN A 33 -6.43 3.58 -16.55
N SER A 34 -7.58 4.01 -16.05
CA SER A 34 -8.39 5.07 -16.65
C SER A 34 -9.15 5.83 -15.58
N GLU A 35 -9.39 7.11 -15.86
CA GLU A 35 -10.23 7.99 -15.07
C GLU A 35 -11.68 7.93 -15.58
N HIS A 36 -12.62 7.89 -14.65
CA HIS A 36 -14.04 7.83 -14.91
C HIS A 36 -14.77 8.92 -14.15
N SER A 37 -15.57 9.72 -14.86
CA SER A 37 -16.37 10.77 -14.25
C SER A 37 -17.35 10.18 -13.23
N ALA A 38 -17.47 10.86 -12.09
CA ALA A 38 -18.38 10.49 -11.02
C ALA A 38 -19.84 10.60 -11.48
N THR A 39 -20.46 9.50 -11.93
CA THR A 39 -21.92 9.46 -12.09
C THR A 39 -22.56 9.04 -10.77
N ASN A 40 -23.48 9.86 -10.26
CA ASN A 40 -24.28 9.55 -9.07
C ASN A 40 -25.14 8.29 -9.30
N GLY A 41 -24.59 7.11 -9.03
CA GLY A 41 -25.34 5.85 -9.00
C GLY A 41 -24.59 4.66 -9.63
N SER A 42 -24.64 3.54 -8.91
CA SER A 42 -24.19 2.17 -9.26
C SER A 42 -22.81 2.04 -9.94
N PHE A 43 -21.88 1.41 -9.22
CA PHE A 43 -20.53 1.06 -9.69
C PHE A 43 -20.54 -0.15 -10.66
N ASP A 44 -21.42 -0.16 -11.67
CA ASP A 44 -21.44 -1.18 -12.73
C ASP A 44 -20.61 -0.70 -13.92
N ILE A 45 -19.29 -0.84 -13.81
CA ILE A 45 -18.38 -0.49 -14.90
C ILE A 45 -18.04 -1.75 -15.68
N ASP A 46 -18.40 -1.76 -16.96
CA ASP A 46 -17.98 -2.80 -17.90
C ASP A 46 -16.50 -2.60 -18.24
N ILE A 47 -15.63 -3.33 -17.53
CA ILE A 47 -14.17 -3.23 -17.68
C ILE A 47 -13.72 -3.62 -19.10
N ASP A 48 -14.45 -4.51 -19.77
CA ASP A 48 -14.15 -4.94 -21.13
C ASP A 48 -14.43 -3.83 -22.16
N SER A 49 -15.26 -2.84 -21.81
CA SER A 49 -15.54 -1.66 -22.64
C SER A 49 -14.53 -0.52 -22.52
N LEU A 50 -13.62 -0.58 -21.53
CA LEU A 50 -12.67 0.51 -21.27
C LEU A 50 -11.66 0.69 -22.42
N PRO A 51 -11.28 1.94 -22.77
CA PRO A 51 -10.25 2.17 -23.76
C PRO A 51 -8.90 1.64 -23.25
N ILE A 52 -8.16 0.94 -24.11
CA ILE A 52 -6.79 0.51 -23.79
C ILE A 52 -5.89 1.74 -23.86
N THR A 53 -5.31 2.10 -22.72
CA THR A 53 -4.29 3.14 -22.59
C THR A 53 -2.89 2.53 -22.63
N THR A 54 -1.85 3.36 -22.53
CA THR A 54 -0.48 2.87 -22.33
C THR A 54 -0.41 2.02 -21.05
N PRO A 55 0.21 0.82 -21.09
CA PRO A 55 0.40 0.02 -19.90
C PRO A 55 1.14 0.77 -18.79
N ILE A 56 0.73 0.55 -17.55
CA ILE A 56 1.41 1.05 -16.36
C ILE A 56 2.83 0.46 -16.34
N PRO A 57 3.89 1.28 -16.24
CA PRO A 57 5.27 0.80 -16.15
C PRO A 57 5.54 0.14 -14.80
N MET A 58 5.21 -1.15 -14.67
CA MET A 58 5.27 -1.89 -13.40
C MET A 58 6.63 -1.88 -12.68
N HIS A 59 7.72 -1.57 -13.39
CA HIS A 59 9.05 -1.46 -12.78
C HIS A 59 9.14 -0.32 -11.75
N ILE A 60 8.31 0.73 -11.84
CA ILE A 60 8.32 1.84 -10.87
C ILE A 60 7.71 1.46 -9.51
N PHE A 61 6.96 0.36 -9.45
CA PHE A 61 6.37 -0.17 -8.22
C PHE A 61 7.28 -1.19 -7.53
N LYS A 62 8.42 -1.53 -8.14
CA LYS A 62 9.42 -2.42 -7.57
C LYS A 62 10.59 -1.59 -7.06
N GLY A 63 10.92 -1.73 -5.78
CA GLY A 63 12.10 -1.11 -5.21
C GLY A 63 13.37 -1.82 -5.65
N ARG A 64 14.51 -1.12 -5.75
CA ARG A 64 15.80 -1.81 -5.89
C ARG A 64 16.14 -2.56 -4.60
N TRP A 65 16.57 -3.80 -4.73
CA TRP A 65 17.03 -4.57 -3.57
C TRP A 65 18.25 -3.92 -2.93
N ASP A 66 18.22 -3.77 -1.61
CA ASP A 66 19.32 -3.27 -0.82
C ASP A 66 19.84 -4.42 0.07
N PRO A 67 21.14 -4.77 0.03
CA PRO A 67 21.70 -5.88 0.82
C PRO A 67 21.54 -5.75 2.35
N SER A 68 21.21 -4.56 2.85
CA SER A 68 20.89 -4.35 4.27
C SER A 68 19.50 -4.88 4.67
N LEU A 69 18.64 -5.19 3.70
CA LEU A 69 17.29 -5.70 3.97
C LEU A 69 17.31 -7.19 4.26
N THR A 70 16.50 -7.60 5.24
CA THR A 70 16.28 -9.01 5.53
C THR A 70 15.26 -9.57 4.54
N GLU A 71 15.62 -10.63 3.82
CA GLU A 71 14.66 -11.39 3.03
C GLU A 71 13.68 -12.18 3.93
N SER A 72 12.42 -12.24 3.51
CA SER A 72 11.36 -13.00 4.17
C SER A 72 11.69 -14.50 4.20
N PRO A 73 11.32 -15.24 5.25
CA PRO A 73 11.55 -16.68 5.30
C PRO A 73 10.90 -17.40 4.10
N PRO A 74 11.53 -18.46 3.55
CA PRO A 74 10.99 -19.23 2.42
C PRO A 74 9.59 -19.80 2.69
N LEU A 75 9.33 -20.15 3.95
CA LEU A 75 8.01 -20.52 4.43
C LEU A 75 7.42 -19.31 5.15
N THR A 76 6.59 -18.57 4.43
CA THR A 76 5.86 -17.43 4.97
C THR A 76 4.95 -17.91 6.12
N PRO A 77 5.01 -17.30 7.32
CA PRO A 77 4.11 -17.64 8.41
C PRO A 77 2.64 -17.61 7.99
N VAL A 78 1.83 -18.50 8.54
CA VAL A 78 0.39 -18.63 8.17
C VAL A 78 -0.37 -17.33 8.45
N ASP A 79 0.05 -16.58 9.47
CA ASP A 79 -0.49 -15.27 9.84
C ASP A 79 0.24 -14.12 9.13
N SER A 80 0.66 -14.27 7.87
CA SER A 80 1.33 -13.19 7.14
C SER A 80 0.40 -12.36 6.26
N PHE A 81 0.76 -11.10 6.10
CA PHE A 81 0.18 -10.15 5.16
C PHE A 81 1.31 -9.56 4.31
N LEU A 82 1.15 -9.63 2.99
CA LEU A 82 2.09 -9.07 2.03
C LEU A 82 1.64 -7.66 1.65
N LYS A 83 2.27 -6.65 2.23
CA LYS A 83 2.05 -5.25 1.88
C LYS A 83 2.79 -4.93 0.59
N ARG A 84 2.05 -4.55 -0.45
CA ARG A 84 2.57 -4.14 -1.76
C ARG A 84 2.23 -2.67 -2.01
N PRO A 85 3.02 -1.94 -2.80
CA PRO A 85 2.63 -0.63 -3.30
C PRO A 85 1.27 -0.71 -4.01
N ALA A 86 0.43 0.29 -3.82
CA ALA A 86 -0.79 0.43 -4.60
C ALA A 86 -0.41 0.64 -6.06
N ILE A 87 -0.94 -0.19 -6.97
CA ILE A 87 -0.71 -0.04 -8.41
C ILE A 87 -1.62 1.08 -8.89
N LEU A 88 -1.13 2.31 -8.78
CA LEU A 88 -1.84 3.53 -9.14
C LEU A 88 -0.78 4.54 -9.61
N LEU A 89 -0.90 5.03 -10.84
CA LEU A 89 -0.01 6.10 -11.28
C LEU A 89 -0.44 7.43 -10.63
N PRO A 90 0.53 8.28 -10.24
CA PRO A 90 0.21 9.63 -9.77
C PRO A 90 -0.51 10.45 -10.85
N ASP A 91 -1.38 11.36 -10.42
CA ASP A 91 -2.06 12.30 -11.32
C ASP A 91 -1.04 13.08 -12.17
N GLY A 92 -1.26 13.09 -13.48
CA GLY A 92 -0.38 13.77 -14.44
C GLY A 92 0.95 13.05 -14.70
N TYR A 93 1.04 11.74 -14.42
CA TYR A 93 2.08 10.87 -14.96
C TYR A 93 1.84 10.67 -16.46
N ASP A 94 2.54 11.45 -17.27
CA ASP A 94 2.52 11.29 -18.72
C ASP A 94 3.37 10.08 -19.10
N THR A 95 2.74 9.11 -19.76
CA THR A 95 3.45 7.96 -20.33
C THR A 95 4.19 8.32 -21.63
N ASP A 96 3.91 9.48 -22.20
CA ASP A 96 4.58 9.98 -23.39
C ASP A 96 5.91 10.64 -22.98
N GLU A 97 7.01 10.15 -23.55
CA GLU A 97 8.41 10.35 -23.15
C GLU A 97 8.89 11.82 -23.07
N SER A 98 8.06 12.79 -23.47
CA SER A 98 8.43 14.19 -23.65
C SER A 98 8.47 15.03 -22.36
N HIS A 99 7.86 14.56 -21.26
CA HIS A 99 7.88 15.26 -19.98
C HIS A 99 8.27 14.33 -18.84
N LYS A 100 9.51 13.81 -18.89
CA LYS A 100 10.20 13.26 -17.71
C LYS A 100 10.33 14.36 -16.66
N ARG A 101 9.22 14.69 -15.98
CA ARG A 101 9.31 15.24 -14.63
C ARG A 101 10.15 14.22 -13.89
N ASP A 102 11.25 14.69 -13.33
CA ASP A 102 12.05 13.98 -12.35
C ASP A 102 11.08 13.42 -11.30
N LEU A 103 10.60 12.18 -11.49
CA LEU A 103 10.03 11.41 -10.41
C LEU A 103 11.22 11.08 -9.51
N THR A 104 11.60 12.05 -8.69
CA THR A 104 12.69 11.90 -7.73
C THR A 104 12.45 10.73 -6.77
N ARG A 105 11.19 10.28 -6.64
CA ARG A 105 10.80 9.08 -5.89
C ARG A 105 9.63 8.37 -6.55
N THR A 106 9.81 7.07 -6.81
CA THR A 106 8.79 6.15 -7.28
C THR A 106 8.13 5.41 -6.10
N PRO A 107 6.95 4.77 -6.30
CA PRO A 107 6.36 3.89 -5.28
C PRO A 107 7.33 2.80 -4.78
N GLY A 108 8.20 2.29 -5.65
CA GLY A 108 9.26 1.35 -5.29
C GLY A 108 10.30 1.96 -4.34
N ASP A 109 10.67 3.23 -4.54
CA ASP A 109 11.61 3.93 -3.64
C ASP A 109 11.00 4.13 -2.24
N PHE A 110 9.71 4.46 -2.17
CA PHE A 110 8.99 4.53 -0.90
C PHE A 110 8.91 3.18 -0.19
N LEU A 111 8.73 2.09 -0.94
CA LEU A 111 8.75 0.74 -0.39
C LEU A 111 10.11 0.39 0.24
N VAL A 112 11.22 0.78 -0.40
CA VAL A 112 12.58 0.57 0.16
C VAL A 112 12.78 1.42 1.42
N GLN A 113 12.32 2.67 1.42
CA GLN A 113 12.39 3.53 2.61
C GLN A 113 11.58 2.93 3.77
N GLU A 114 10.38 2.44 3.48
CA GLU A 114 9.54 1.77 4.47
C GLU A 114 10.21 0.48 5.00
N ALA A 115 10.81 -0.33 4.12
CA ALA A 115 11.56 -1.52 4.51
C ALA A 115 12.68 -1.20 5.50
N LYS A 116 13.43 -0.12 5.27
CA LYS A 116 14.52 0.33 6.16
C LYS A 116 14.01 0.70 7.56
N VAL A 117 12.85 1.33 7.65
CA VAL A 117 12.21 1.60 8.95
C VAL A 117 11.85 0.28 9.64
N TYR A 118 11.31 -0.69 8.91
CA TYR A 118 11.00 -2.01 9.48
C TYR A 118 12.22 -2.80 9.94
N GLU A 119 13.39 -2.67 9.27
CA GLU A 119 14.64 -3.26 9.77
C GLU A 119 15.07 -2.67 11.12
N ILE A 120 14.82 -1.37 11.36
CA ILE A 120 15.05 -0.74 12.68
C ILE A 120 14.06 -1.33 13.71
N LEU A 121 12.77 -1.37 13.38
CA LEU A 121 11.73 -1.90 14.27
C LEU A 121 11.96 -3.38 14.63
N LYS A 122 12.50 -4.17 13.71
CA LYS A 122 12.83 -5.58 13.91
C LYS A 122 13.90 -5.80 14.97
N GLN A 123 14.87 -4.89 15.08
CA GLN A 123 15.94 -4.96 16.08
C GLN A 123 15.42 -4.67 17.49
N HIS A 124 14.30 -3.97 17.60
CA HIS A 124 13.70 -3.56 18.88
C HIS A 124 12.21 -3.94 18.93
N PRO A 125 11.87 -5.24 19.07
CA PRO A 125 10.49 -5.69 19.06
C PRO A 125 9.70 -5.12 20.24
N HIS A 126 8.51 -4.59 19.96
CA HIS A 126 7.60 -4.03 20.96
C HIS A 126 6.19 -4.62 20.82
N PRO A 127 5.50 -4.99 21.92
CA PRO A 127 4.20 -5.68 21.86
C PRO A 127 3.07 -4.85 21.22
N ASN A 128 3.20 -3.52 21.17
CA ASN A 128 2.24 -2.61 20.54
C ASN A 128 2.64 -2.13 19.14
N ILE A 129 3.64 -2.77 18.51
CA ILE A 129 4.07 -2.48 17.14
C ILE A 129 3.92 -3.75 16.29
N GLY A 130 3.53 -3.56 15.02
CA GLY A 130 3.35 -4.66 14.08
C GLY A 130 4.62 -5.46 13.87
N VAL A 131 4.49 -6.80 13.81
CA VAL A 131 5.63 -7.68 13.54
C VAL A 131 5.97 -7.66 12.05
N TYR A 132 7.27 -7.49 11.76
CA TYR A 132 7.85 -7.57 10.42
C TYR A 132 8.69 -8.84 10.29
N TYR A 133 8.40 -9.63 9.24
CA TYR A 133 9.07 -10.90 8.97
C TYR A 133 10.20 -10.79 7.94
N GLY A 134 10.25 -9.71 7.15
CA GLY A 134 11.22 -9.52 6.09
C GLY A 134 10.61 -8.99 4.79
N CYS A 135 11.43 -8.86 3.77
CA CYS A 135 11.08 -8.40 2.45
C CYS A 135 10.87 -9.55 1.46
N VAL A 136 9.93 -9.41 0.52
CA VAL A 136 9.82 -10.31 -0.63
C VAL A 136 10.73 -9.80 -1.73
N ARG A 137 11.69 -10.64 -2.11
CA ARG A 137 12.67 -10.36 -3.17
C ARG A 137 12.33 -11.11 -4.45
N GLU A 138 12.49 -10.45 -5.58
CA GLU A 138 12.40 -11.04 -6.91
C GLU A 138 13.61 -10.56 -7.74
N GLY A 139 14.66 -11.39 -7.82
CA GLY A 139 15.93 -11.00 -8.46
C GLY A 139 16.56 -9.79 -7.77
N ASP A 140 16.70 -8.69 -8.50
CA ASP A 140 17.29 -7.43 -8.00
C ASP A 140 16.27 -6.45 -7.42
N TYR A 141 15.04 -6.93 -7.18
CA TYR A 141 13.92 -6.08 -6.80
C TYR A 141 13.27 -6.50 -5.47
N LEU A 142 12.90 -5.49 -4.69
CA LEU A 142 11.97 -5.55 -3.57
C LEU A 142 10.54 -5.38 -4.09
N THR A 143 9.65 -6.34 -3.80
CA THR A 143 8.28 -6.32 -4.34
C THR A 143 7.18 -6.25 -3.29
N ALA A 144 7.48 -6.64 -2.04
CA ALA A 144 6.54 -6.54 -0.92
C ALA A 144 7.24 -6.56 0.43
N LEU A 145 6.54 -6.08 1.46
CA LEU A 145 6.90 -6.30 2.86
C LEU A 145 6.05 -7.44 3.42
N CYS A 146 6.68 -8.38 4.12
CA CYS A 146 6.01 -9.47 4.81
C CYS A 146 5.78 -9.07 6.27
N LEU A 147 4.53 -8.80 6.62
CA LEU A 147 4.10 -8.36 7.94
C LEU A 147 3.21 -9.41 8.59
N LYS A 148 3.03 -9.34 9.91
CA LYS A 148 1.98 -10.09 10.58
C LYS A 148 0.60 -9.55 10.21
N LYS A 149 -0.29 -10.46 9.84
CA LYS A 149 -1.71 -10.24 9.63
C LYS A 149 -2.42 -10.33 10.98
N TYR A 150 -3.01 -9.22 11.39
CA TYR A 150 -3.87 -9.15 12.56
C TYR A 150 -5.33 -9.40 12.17
N GLY A 151 -6.10 -9.99 13.09
CA GLY A 151 -7.45 -10.47 12.78
C GLY A 151 -8.51 -9.38 12.59
N ARG A 152 -8.30 -8.18 13.14
CA ARG A 152 -9.24 -7.05 13.05
C ARG A 152 -8.51 -5.72 13.21
N THR A 153 -9.05 -4.66 12.61
CA THR A 153 -8.62 -3.29 12.90
C THR A 153 -9.44 -2.69 14.05
N LEU A 154 -8.96 -1.57 14.62
CA LEU A 154 -9.74 -0.82 15.61
C LEU A 154 -11.04 -0.28 15.00
N MET A 155 -10.97 0.17 13.75
CA MET A 155 -12.12 0.72 13.03
C MET A 155 -13.23 -0.32 12.88
N ASP A 156 -12.89 -1.54 12.44
CA ASP A 156 -13.86 -2.64 12.30
C ASP A 156 -14.52 -2.96 13.64
N ALA A 157 -13.74 -3.04 14.72
CA ALA A 157 -14.24 -3.35 16.04
C ALA A 157 -15.21 -2.26 16.56
N VAL A 158 -14.92 -0.99 16.29
CA VAL A 158 -15.79 0.13 16.68
C VAL A 158 -17.09 0.12 15.87
N TRP A 159 -17.03 -0.03 14.55
CA TRP A 159 -18.23 -0.03 13.71
C TRP A 159 -19.14 -1.23 13.96
N THR A 160 -18.56 -2.39 14.25
CA THR A 160 -19.31 -3.60 14.62
C THR A 160 -19.80 -3.61 16.06
N LYS A 161 -19.50 -2.55 16.84
CA LYS A 161 -19.86 -2.42 18.27
C LYS A 161 -19.40 -3.61 19.09
N ASP A 162 -18.16 -4.03 18.87
CA ASP A 162 -17.58 -5.19 19.52
C ASP A 162 -17.58 -5.03 21.05
N PRO A 163 -18.29 -5.89 21.80
CA PRO A 163 -18.41 -5.77 23.25
C PRO A 163 -17.12 -6.12 24.00
N THR A 164 -16.12 -6.68 23.32
CA THR A 164 -14.81 -7.04 23.90
C THR A 164 -13.82 -5.88 23.90
N LEU A 165 -14.19 -4.71 23.37
CA LEU A 165 -13.31 -3.55 23.33
C LEU A 165 -13.01 -3.03 24.74
N ASN A 166 -11.73 -3.07 25.11
CA ASN A 166 -11.23 -2.41 26.31
C ASN A 166 -10.53 -1.11 25.90
N HIS A 167 -11.26 0.00 25.99
CA HIS A 167 -10.76 1.33 25.60
C HIS A 167 -9.50 1.73 26.36
N THR A 168 -9.45 1.48 27.67
CA THR A 168 -8.28 1.82 28.50
C THR A 168 -7.03 1.07 28.06
N ALA A 169 -7.14 -0.25 27.86
CA ALA A 169 -6.02 -1.06 27.40
C ALA A 169 -5.54 -0.67 25.99
N ILE A 170 -6.45 -0.31 25.10
CA ILE A 170 -6.12 0.15 23.75
C ILE A 170 -5.35 1.47 23.81
N LEU A 171 -5.85 2.46 24.55
CA LEU A 171 -5.18 3.76 24.67
C LEU A 171 -3.82 3.63 25.35
N GLU A 172 -3.70 2.81 26.39
CA GLU A 172 -2.42 2.53 27.04
C GLU A 172 -1.43 1.86 26.07
N GLY A 173 -1.89 0.87 25.29
CA GLY A 173 -1.06 0.19 24.29
C GLY A 173 -0.60 1.12 23.18
N LEU A 174 -1.50 1.97 22.65
CA LEU A 174 -1.16 2.99 21.66
C LEU A 174 -0.14 3.98 22.21
N SER A 175 -0.33 4.44 23.45
CA SER A 175 0.57 5.39 24.10
C SER A 175 1.97 4.79 24.28
N LYS A 176 2.07 3.55 24.75
CA LYS A 176 3.35 2.85 24.89
C LYS A 176 4.04 2.62 23.54
N GLY A 177 3.29 2.21 22.52
CA GLY A 177 3.83 2.03 21.17
C GLY A 177 4.37 3.33 20.57
N LEU A 178 3.60 4.42 20.66
CA LEU A 178 4.01 5.73 20.17
C LEU A 178 5.20 6.28 20.96
N GLN A 179 5.19 6.16 22.28
CA GLN A 179 6.29 6.60 23.11
C GLN A 179 7.58 5.86 22.75
N PHE A 180 7.50 4.55 22.52
CA PHE A 180 8.64 3.78 22.07
C PHE A 180 9.18 4.24 20.70
N LEU A 181 8.30 4.47 19.72
CA LEU A 181 8.69 4.98 18.41
C LEU A 181 9.41 6.33 18.51
N HIS A 182 8.82 7.29 19.23
CA HIS A 182 9.37 8.64 19.35
C HIS A 182 10.59 8.72 20.28
N ASP A 183 10.44 8.26 21.53
CA ASP A 183 11.44 8.51 22.59
C ASP A 183 12.63 7.54 22.49
N THR A 184 12.38 6.28 22.09
CA THR A 184 13.44 5.25 22.04
C THR A 184 14.11 5.19 20.68
N LEU A 185 13.33 5.28 19.60
CA LEU A 185 13.85 5.10 18.23
C LEU A 185 14.01 6.42 17.46
N GLY A 186 13.44 7.53 17.95
CA GLY A 186 13.51 8.82 17.24
C GLY A 186 12.75 8.86 15.92
N LEU A 187 11.79 7.95 15.72
CA LEU A 187 10.97 7.86 14.51
C LEU A 187 9.71 8.72 14.68
N VAL A 188 9.33 9.45 13.62
CA VAL A 188 8.15 10.35 13.56
C VAL A 188 7.31 10.02 12.33
#